data_AF-A0A951MVP5-F1
#
_entry.id   AF-A0A951MVP5-F1
#
_cell.length_a   1.000
_cell.length_b   1.000
_cell.length_c   1.000
_cell.angle_alpha   90.00
_cell.angle_beta   90.00
_cell.angle_gamma   90.00
#
_symmetry.space_group_name_H-M   'P 1'
#
loop_
_entity.id
_entity.type
_entity.pdbx_description
1 polymer ?
#
loop_
_entity_poly.entity_id
_entity_poly.type
_entity_poly.pdbx_seq_one_letter_code
_entity_poly.pdbx_strand_id
1 'polypeptide(L)'
;TIATPVVSAQGDTVAFLGFAQWTGPDPRDLAAVRRHVRRAASEYPRVVVTMHMGAEGRGRQRTPNARETFYDEDRGNVVAFARAAVESGADLVIGHGPHVMRAAEWYQGKLVFYSLGNLVTYGPFSMGEPLNRGGIACAVLDGDGAILSAQLRSTVQRPPGLVSVDAAHRAAVLTDSLGRLDFPRTGARLDRYTGQVLRADGTPLPGAVPAPAGDVVTPGSVPPRRRPQAPRRQAGPGS
;
A
#
# COMPACT_ATOMS: atom_id res chain seq x y z
N THR A 1 19.49 -7.30 2.58
CA THR A 1 18.64 -7.02 1.43
C THR A 1 19.47 -6.72 0.22
N ILE A 2 19.30 -7.56 -0.78
CA ILE A 2 19.73 -7.33 -2.15
C ILE A 2 18.50 -6.78 -2.88
N ALA A 3 18.70 -5.85 -3.81
CA ALA A 3 17.60 -5.31 -4.60
C ALA A 3 17.04 -6.42 -5.50
N THR A 4 15.72 -6.55 -5.54
CA THR A 4 15.04 -7.40 -6.54
C THR A 4 14.64 -6.52 -7.71
N PRO A 5 15.24 -6.67 -8.89
CA PRO A 5 14.80 -5.94 -10.08
C PRO A 5 13.48 -6.50 -10.58
N VAL A 6 12.53 -5.61 -10.87
CA VAL A 6 11.27 -5.92 -11.56
C VAL A 6 11.32 -5.24 -12.91
N VAL A 7 11.25 -6.04 -13.98
CA VAL A 7 11.24 -5.55 -15.36
C VAL A 7 9.81 -5.15 -15.75
N SER A 8 9.62 -3.93 -16.22
CA SER A 8 8.36 -3.44 -16.73
C SER A 8 8.06 -4.06 -18.10
N ALA A 9 6.82 -3.91 -18.57
CA ALA A 9 6.42 -4.36 -19.90
C ALA A 9 7.23 -3.67 -21.03
N GLN A 10 7.81 -2.50 -20.75
CA GLN A 10 8.63 -1.71 -21.67
C GLN A 10 10.13 -2.04 -21.57
N GLY A 11 10.53 -3.01 -20.73
CA GLY A 11 11.93 -3.41 -20.53
C GLY A 11 12.70 -2.58 -19.50
N ASP A 12 12.05 -1.61 -18.89
CA ASP A 12 12.59 -0.78 -17.81
C ASP A 12 12.71 -1.55 -16.50
N THR A 13 13.62 -1.19 -15.60
CA THR A 13 13.76 -1.86 -14.29
C THR A 13 13.42 -0.94 -13.12
N VAL A 14 12.66 -1.50 -12.17
CA VAL A 14 12.42 -0.92 -10.84
C VAL A 14 13.02 -1.85 -9.78
N ALA A 15 13.90 -1.32 -8.93
CA ALA A 15 14.47 -2.08 -7.82
C ALA A 15 13.54 -2.06 -6.60
N PHE A 16 13.29 -3.23 -6.02
CA PHE A 16 12.56 -3.37 -4.77
C PHE A 16 13.48 -3.84 -3.64
N LEU A 17 13.43 -3.15 -2.50
CA LEU A 17 14.16 -3.50 -1.29
C LEU A 17 13.17 -3.65 -0.13
N GLY A 18 13.07 -4.85 0.43
CA GLY A 18 12.28 -5.12 1.63
C GLY A 18 13.13 -5.13 2.89
N PHE A 19 12.60 -4.57 3.98
CA PHE A 19 13.19 -4.61 5.32
C PHE A 19 12.17 -5.08 6.36
N ALA A 20 12.56 -5.99 7.24
CA ALA A 20 11.74 -6.47 8.36
C ALA A 20 12.66 -6.92 9.50
N GLN A 21 12.17 -6.90 10.75
CA GLN A 21 12.98 -7.25 11.92
C GLN A 21 13.50 -8.71 11.92
N TRP A 22 12.85 -9.60 11.16
CA TRP A 22 13.23 -11.01 10.99
C TRP A 22 14.01 -11.28 9.69
N THR A 23 14.33 -10.25 8.90
CA THR A 23 15.19 -10.38 7.71
C THR A 23 16.41 -9.48 7.83
N GLY A 24 17.51 -9.87 7.18
CA GLY A 24 18.74 -9.06 7.19
C GLY A 24 18.78 -8.06 6.03
N PRO A 25 19.12 -6.77 6.24
CA PRO A 25 19.47 -6.15 7.52
C PRO A 25 18.25 -5.72 8.34
N ASP A 26 18.47 -5.59 9.66
CA ASP A 26 17.49 -5.03 10.59
C ASP A 26 17.10 -3.60 10.19
N PRO A 27 15.80 -3.29 10.01
CA PRO A 27 15.34 -1.94 9.67
C PRO A 27 15.69 -0.88 10.74
N ARG A 28 16.01 -1.27 11.97
CA ARG A 28 16.41 -0.35 13.04
C ARG A 28 17.84 0.16 12.89
N ASP A 29 18.68 -0.60 12.18
CA ASP A 29 20.03 -0.14 11.81
C ASP A 29 19.95 0.78 10.60
N LEU A 30 19.75 2.07 10.87
CA LEU A 30 19.65 3.09 9.82
C LEU A 30 20.94 3.24 9.01
N ALA A 31 22.10 2.84 9.54
CA ALA A 31 23.35 2.86 8.77
C ALA A 31 23.34 1.73 7.73
N ALA A 32 22.84 0.54 8.11
CA ALA A 32 22.62 -0.54 7.17
C ALA A 32 21.55 -0.19 6.12
N VAL A 33 20.39 0.32 6.53
CA VAL A 33 19.34 0.78 5.60
C VAL A 33 19.93 1.73 4.57
N ARG A 34 20.64 2.76 5.03
CA ARG A 34 21.27 3.75 4.16
C ARG A 34 22.26 3.14 3.16
N ARG A 35 23.09 2.21 3.61
CA ARG A 35 24.08 1.51 2.78
C ARG A 35 23.41 0.66 1.69
N HIS A 36 22.39 -0.11 2.04
CA HIS A 36 21.70 -0.99 1.11
C HIS A 36 20.89 -0.19 0.07
N VAL A 37 20.20 0.87 0.49
CA VAL A 37 19.44 1.72 -0.42
C VAL A 37 20.36 2.51 -1.36
N ARG A 38 21.46 3.10 -0.86
CA ARG A 38 22.42 3.82 -1.73
C ARG A 38 23.01 2.93 -2.81
N ARG A 39 23.35 1.68 -2.46
CA ARG A 39 23.86 0.71 -3.44
C ARG A 39 22.83 0.44 -4.54
N ALA A 40 21.56 0.24 -4.17
CA ALA A 40 20.52 0.07 -5.16
C ALA A 40 20.33 1.32 -6.03
N ALA A 41 20.33 2.52 -5.44
CA ALA A 41 20.20 3.77 -6.17
C ALA A 41 21.37 4.06 -7.12
N SER A 42 22.57 3.51 -6.87
CA SER A 42 23.68 3.61 -7.82
C SER A 42 23.59 2.64 -9.01
N GLU A 43 22.73 1.61 -8.91
CA GLU A 43 22.61 0.55 -9.92
C GLU A 43 21.31 0.63 -10.71
N TYR A 44 20.25 1.20 -10.12
CA TYR A 44 18.91 1.21 -10.69
C TYR A 44 18.35 2.63 -10.74
N PRO A 45 17.68 3.02 -11.85
CA PRO A 45 17.14 4.36 -12.02
C PRO A 45 15.94 4.65 -11.11
N ARG A 46 15.26 3.60 -10.63
CA ARG A 46 14.06 3.69 -9.79
C ARG A 46 14.17 2.70 -8.64
N VAL A 47 14.00 3.18 -7.42
CA VAL A 47 14.13 2.40 -6.19
C VAL A 47 12.89 2.53 -5.32
N VAL A 48 12.20 1.41 -5.09
CA VAL A 48 11.09 1.29 -4.15
C VAL A 48 11.57 0.54 -2.91
N VAL A 49 11.33 1.13 -1.74
CA VAL A 49 11.66 0.51 -0.46
C VAL A 49 10.37 0.12 0.25
N THR A 50 10.33 -1.08 0.83
CA THR A 50 9.25 -1.52 1.69
C THR A 50 9.75 -1.84 3.09
N MET A 51 8.93 -1.55 4.10
CA MET A 51 9.28 -1.81 5.50
C MET A 51 8.14 -2.50 6.25
N HIS A 52 8.47 -3.58 6.95
CA HIS A 52 7.60 -4.17 7.96
C HIS A 52 8.07 -3.70 9.34
N MET A 53 7.48 -2.62 9.84
CA MET A 53 7.96 -1.90 11.02
C MET A 53 6.84 -1.11 11.71
N GLY A 54 7.02 -0.73 12.97
CA GLY A 54 6.05 0.05 13.76
C GLY A 54 5.17 -0.82 14.65
N ALA A 55 4.62 -0.21 15.70
CA ALA A 55 3.79 -0.93 16.66
C ALA A 55 2.43 -1.31 16.05
N GLU A 56 1.91 -2.45 16.48
CA GLU A 56 0.74 -3.06 15.86
C GLU A 56 -0.56 -2.81 16.63
N GLY A 57 -1.67 -2.83 15.90
CA GLY A 57 -3.00 -2.91 16.46
C GLY A 57 -3.81 -1.62 16.40
N ARG A 58 -5.09 -1.72 16.81
CA ARG A 58 -6.12 -0.69 16.65
C ARG A 58 -5.70 0.71 17.13
N GLY A 59 -4.93 0.80 18.21
CA GLY A 59 -4.48 2.07 18.80
C GLY A 59 -3.28 2.72 18.10
N ARG A 60 -2.72 2.09 17.05
CA ARG A 60 -1.43 2.46 16.45
C ARG A 60 -1.58 3.09 15.06
N GLN A 61 -2.64 3.88 14.84
CA GLN A 61 -2.88 4.60 13.58
C GLN A 61 -2.05 5.89 13.44
N ARG A 62 -1.67 6.51 14.57
CA ARG A 62 -0.80 7.70 14.56
C ARG A 62 0.63 7.29 14.17
N THR A 63 1.34 8.17 13.46
CA THR A 63 2.71 7.96 13.01
C THR A 63 3.67 8.94 13.70
N PRO A 64 4.00 8.73 14.99
CA PRO A 64 4.97 9.60 15.67
C PRO A 64 6.36 9.41 15.08
N ASN A 65 7.14 10.49 14.99
CA ASN A 65 8.58 10.41 14.77
C ASN A 65 9.31 10.02 16.06
N ALA A 66 9.02 8.82 16.55
CA ALA A 66 9.57 8.28 17.78
C ALA A 66 9.71 6.76 17.65
N ARG A 67 10.50 6.18 18.56
CA ARG A 67 10.61 4.72 18.69
C ARG A 67 9.30 4.16 19.23
N GLU A 68 8.84 3.07 18.64
CA GLU A 68 7.61 2.38 19.02
C GLU A 68 7.92 0.99 19.61
N THR A 69 7.02 0.47 20.44
CA THR A 69 7.14 -0.85 21.08
C THR A 69 5.82 -1.61 20.98
N PHE A 70 5.88 -2.94 20.83
CA PHE A 70 4.72 -3.83 20.82
C PHE A 70 5.08 -5.16 21.49
N TYR A 71 4.32 -5.58 22.52
CA TYR A 71 4.65 -6.73 23.38
C TYR A 71 6.12 -6.77 23.83
N ASP A 72 6.61 -5.64 24.37
CA ASP A 72 8.00 -5.45 24.81
C ASP A 72 9.07 -5.56 23.69
N GLU A 73 8.66 -5.81 22.45
CA GLU A 73 9.54 -5.75 21.29
C GLU A 73 9.69 -4.32 20.81
N ASP A 74 10.94 -3.92 20.59
CA ASP A 74 11.25 -2.67 19.92
C ASP A 74 10.92 -2.75 18.43
N ARG A 75 9.94 -1.93 18.02
CA ARG A 75 9.42 -1.82 16.67
C ARG A 75 10.03 -0.67 15.88
N GLY A 76 11.04 -0.01 16.45
CA GLY A 76 11.81 1.08 15.85
C GLY A 76 11.01 2.34 15.57
N ASN A 77 11.59 3.24 14.78
CA ASN A 77 10.99 4.52 14.39
C ASN A 77 10.75 4.52 12.87
N VAL A 78 9.48 4.35 12.48
CA VAL A 78 9.08 4.26 11.07
C VAL A 78 9.39 5.54 10.28
N VAL A 79 9.32 6.71 10.92
CA VAL A 79 9.64 8.00 10.29
C VAL A 79 11.14 8.12 10.04
N ALA A 80 11.95 7.77 11.03
CA ALA A 80 13.41 7.78 10.87
C ALA A 80 13.88 6.78 9.80
N PHE A 81 13.27 5.58 9.73
CA PHE A 81 13.52 4.64 8.65
C PHE A 81 13.17 5.24 7.28
N ALA A 82 11.93 5.73 7.11
CA ALA A 82 11.46 6.19 5.80
C ALA A 82 12.29 7.36 5.28
N ARG A 83 12.64 8.31 6.16
CA ARG A 83 13.51 9.43 5.81
C ARG A 83 14.92 9.00 5.46
N ALA A 84 15.50 8.05 6.22
CA ALA A 84 16.81 7.49 5.91
C ALA A 84 16.84 6.75 4.56
N ALA A 85 15.74 6.08 4.19
CA ALA A 85 15.60 5.45 2.87
C ALA A 85 15.53 6.50 1.76
N VAL A 86 14.69 7.53 1.89
CA VAL A 86 14.58 8.62 0.91
C VAL A 86 15.90 9.37 0.75
N GLU A 87 16.56 9.73 1.84
CA GLU A 87 17.89 10.37 1.86
C GLU A 87 18.97 9.54 1.15
N SER A 88 18.75 8.24 1.04
CA SER A 88 19.66 7.30 0.37
C SER A 88 19.28 6.98 -1.08
N GLY A 89 18.22 7.58 -1.62
CA GLY A 89 17.81 7.42 -3.01
C GLY A 89 16.58 6.55 -3.23
N ALA A 90 15.75 6.30 -2.21
CA ALA A 90 14.43 5.70 -2.43
C ALA A 90 13.46 6.71 -3.06
N ASP A 91 12.76 6.31 -4.12
CA ASP A 91 11.77 7.12 -4.82
C ASP A 91 10.37 7.02 -4.20
N LEU A 92 10.08 5.87 -3.61
CA LEU A 92 8.82 5.54 -2.97
C LEU A 92 9.09 4.61 -1.78
N VAL A 93 8.48 4.91 -0.64
CA VAL A 93 8.54 4.06 0.56
C VAL A 93 7.15 3.54 0.91
N ILE A 94 7.01 2.24 1.07
CA ILE A 94 5.75 1.56 1.40
C ILE A 94 5.90 0.81 2.73
N GLY A 95 5.22 1.30 3.75
CA GLY A 95 5.15 0.70 5.07
C GLY A 95 4.03 -0.32 5.22
N HIS A 96 4.29 -1.30 6.07
CA HIS A 96 3.37 -2.33 6.54
C HIS A 96 3.81 -2.77 7.96
N GLY A 97 3.01 -3.61 8.62
CA GLY A 97 3.28 -4.08 9.99
C GLY A 97 2.26 -3.59 11.04
N PRO A 98 1.86 -2.30 11.09
CA PRO A 98 0.93 -1.83 12.11
C PRO A 98 -0.48 -2.46 12.07
N HIS A 99 -0.82 -3.16 10.99
CA HIS A 99 -2.14 -3.76 10.72
C HIS A 99 -3.31 -2.76 10.68
N VAL A 100 -3.03 -1.47 10.59
CA VAL A 100 -3.99 -0.38 10.45
C VAL A 100 -3.49 0.61 9.42
N MET A 101 -4.39 1.37 8.81
CA MET A 101 -3.99 2.50 7.97
C MET A 101 -3.20 3.52 8.78
N ARG A 102 -2.12 4.06 8.19
CA ARG A 102 -1.38 5.19 8.74
C ARG A 102 -1.33 6.34 7.73
N ALA A 103 -0.77 7.46 8.16
CA ALA A 103 -0.52 8.63 7.33
C ALA A 103 0.33 8.32 6.09
N ALA A 104 0.21 9.19 5.09
CA ALA A 104 1.18 9.31 4.00
C ALA A 104 1.87 10.69 4.10
N GLU A 105 3.12 10.79 3.66
CA GLU A 105 3.94 12.00 3.73
C GLU A 105 4.71 12.20 2.42
N TRP A 106 4.82 13.46 2.00
CA TRP A 106 5.82 13.91 1.05
C TRP A 106 7.08 14.36 1.79
N TYR A 107 8.17 13.61 1.63
CA TYR A 107 9.48 13.95 2.20
C TYR A 107 10.48 14.12 1.07
N GLN A 108 11.09 15.32 0.96
CA GLN A 108 12.02 15.67 -0.12
C GLN A 108 11.48 15.34 -1.54
N GLY A 109 10.17 15.57 -1.76
CA GLY A 109 9.52 15.31 -3.04
C GLY A 109 9.19 13.84 -3.32
N LYS A 110 9.61 12.91 -2.45
CA LYS A 110 9.30 11.47 -2.53
C LYS A 110 8.11 11.12 -1.64
N LEU A 111 7.32 10.13 -2.05
CA LEU A 111 6.11 9.72 -1.33
C LEU A 111 6.42 8.58 -0.36
N VAL A 112 5.86 8.67 0.85
CA VAL A 112 5.94 7.65 1.88
C VAL A 112 4.52 7.29 2.30
N PHE A 113 4.17 6.00 2.23
CA PHE A 113 3.00 5.46 2.94
C PHE A 113 3.49 4.75 4.20
N TYR A 114 3.08 5.20 5.39
CA TYR A 114 3.58 4.59 6.63
C TYR A 114 2.92 3.26 6.99
N SER A 115 1.71 3.02 6.48
CA SER A 115 1.07 1.70 6.52
C SER A 115 -0.10 1.65 5.55
N LEU A 116 -0.18 0.57 4.76
CA LEU A 116 -1.32 0.28 3.88
C LEU A 116 -2.42 -0.58 4.55
N GLY A 117 -2.36 -0.79 5.87
CA GLY A 117 -3.34 -1.60 6.59
C GLY A 117 -3.31 -3.08 6.18
N ASN A 118 -4.44 -3.76 6.31
CA ASN A 118 -4.54 -5.19 5.99
C ASN A 118 -5.18 -5.40 4.62
N LEU A 119 -4.50 -6.16 3.74
CA LEU A 119 -5.03 -6.53 2.43
C LEU A 119 -5.71 -7.91 2.45
N VAL A 120 -4.96 -9.00 2.68
CA VAL A 120 -5.49 -10.38 2.78
C VAL A 120 -5.00 -10.97 4.11
N THR A 121 -5.87 -10.99 5.12
CA THR A 121 -5.58 -11.52 6.46
C THR A 121 -6.74 -12.41 6.91
N TYR A 122 -6.43 -13.50 7.60
CA TYR A 122 -7.42 -14.46 8.11
C TYR A 122 -6.96 -15.02 9.46
N GLY A 123 -7.83 -15.75 10.16
CA GLY A 123 -7.48 -16.39 11.44
C GLY A 123 -7.39 -15.39 12.61
N PRO A 124 -6.22 -15.22 13.28
CA PRO A 124 -6.11 -14.45 14.52
C PRO A 124 -6.30 -12.93 14.35
N PHE A 125 -6.36 -12.44 13.11
CA PHE A 125 -6.55 -11.01 12.83
C PHE A 125 -8.02 -10.61 13.01
N SER A 126 -8.24 -9.56 13.80
CA SER A 126 -9.56 -8.94 13.91
C SER A 126 -9.96 -8.28 12.59
N MET A 127 -11.19 -8.55 12.14
CA MET A 127 -11.79 -7.93 10.96
C MET A 127 -12.84 -6.87 11.34
N GLY A 128 -12.66 -6.23 12.50
CA GLY A 128 -13.41 -5.05 12.90
C GLY A 128 -12.68 -3.74 12.57
N GLU A 129 -13.41 -2.62 12.58
CA GLU A 129 -12.78 -1.30 12.44
C GLU A 129 -11.74 -1.03 13.53
N PRO A 130 -10.60 -0.41 13.21
CA PRO A 130 -10.10 -0.01 11.89
C PRO A 130 -9.22 -1.08 11.20
N LEU A 131 -9.11 -2.27 11.79
CA LEU A 131 -8.20 -3.36 11.37
C LEU A 131 -8.65 -4.07 10.09
N ASN A 132 -9.92 -3.92 9.71
CA ASN A 132 -10.49 -4.41 8.45
C ASN A 132 -10.21 -3.51 7.24
N ARG A 133 -9.49 -2.40 7.41
CA ARG A 133 -9.17 -1.45 6.35
C ARG A 133 -7.80 -1.74 5.74
N GLY A 134 -7.72 -1.59 4.43
CA GLY A 134 -6.47 -1.66 3.68
C GLY A 134 -6.48 -0.75 2.46
N GLY A 135 -5.36 -0.73 1.75
CA GLY A 135 -5.26 -0.02 0.48
C GLY A 135 -4.26 -0.64 -0.49
N ILE A 136 -4.56 -0.49 -1.77
CA ILE A 136 -3.62 -0.76 -2.86
C ILE A 136 -3.07 0.59 -3.32
N ALA A 137 -1.78 0.82 -3.09
CA ALA A 137 -1.09 2.00 -3.60
C ALA A 137 -0.74 1.80 -5.08
N CYS A 138 -1.22 2.70 -5.92
CA CYS A 138 -0.86 2.79 -7.33
C CYS A 138 -0.06 4.07 -7.54
N ALA A 139 1.08 4.01 -8.22
CA ALA A 139 1.89 5.17 -8.54
C ALA A 139 2.49 5.03 -9.94
N VAL A 140 2.63 6.17 -10.62
CA VAL A 140 3.38 6.28 -11.88
C VAL A 140 4.66 7.06 -11.59
N LEU A 141 5.79 6.45 -11.90
CA LEU A 141 7.11 7.06 -11.80
C LEU A 141 7.63 7.34 -13.21
N ASP A 142 8.31 8.46 -13.40
CA ASP A 142 9.07 8.73 -14.61
C ASP A 142 10.44 8.01 -14.59
N GLY A 143 11.28 8.28 -15.61
CA GLY A 143 12.60 7.68 -15.75
C GLY A 143 13.58 8.03 -14.62
N ASP A 144 13.37 9.16 -13.96
CA ASP A 144 14.21 9.68 -12.87
C ASP A 144 13.62 9.37 -11.48
N GLY A 145 12.55 8.57 -11.43
CA GLY A 145 11.88 8.16 -10.20
C GLY A 145 11.00 9.25 -9.57
N ALA A 146 10.67 10.33 -10.29
CA ALA A 146 9.69 11.29 -9.81
C ALA A 146 8.26 10.76 -9.97
N ILE A 147 7.42 10.99 -8.96
CA ILE A 147 6.03 10.51 -8.95
C ILE A 147 5.16 11.48 -9.75
N LEU A 148 4.65 11.00 -10.90
CA LEU A 148 3.77 11.74 -11.79
C LEU A 148 2.31 11.68 -11.35
N SER A 149 1.87 10.55 -10.81
CA SER A 149 0.55 10.37 -10.23
C SER A 149 0.56 9.26 -9.18
N ALA A 150 -0.35 9.33 -8.22
CA ALA A 150 -0.55 8.28 -7.23
C ALA A 150 -2.00 8.21 -6.77
N GLN A 151 -2.46 7.01 -6.42
CA GLN A 151 -3.80 6.71 -5.94
C GLN A 151 -3.76 5.63 -4.86
N LEU A 152 -4.49 5.83 -3.77
CA LEU A 152 -4.78 4.81 -2.77
C LEU A 152 -6.16 4.21 -3.02
N ARG A 153 -6.20 3.03 -3.64
CA ARG A 153 -7.44 2.28 -3.86
C ARG A 153 -7.84 1.60 -2.55
N SER A 154 -8.91 2.08 -1.93
CA SER A 154 -9.34 1.60 -0.62
C SER A 154 -9.93 0.18 -0.72
N THR A 155 -9.53 -0.67 0.22
CA THR A 155 -10.06 -2.02 0.38
C THR A 155 -10.65 -2.22 1.77
N VAL A 156 -11.60 -3.14 1.86
CA VAL A 156 -12.16 -3.61 3.12
C VAL A 156 -12.16 -5.12 3.14
N GLN A 157 -11.78 -5.68 4.29
CA GLN A 157 -11.86 -7.10 4.56
C GLN A 157 -13.11 -7.43 5.37
N ARG A 158 -13.78 -8.52 4.99
CA ARG A 158 -14.91 -9.08 5.73
C ARG A 158 -14.62 -10.52 6.12
N PRO A 159 -15.15 -11.01 7.26
CA PRO A 159 -15.05 -12.42 7.61
C PRO A 159 -15.45 -13.35 6.45
N PRO A 160 -14.71 -14.45 6.20
CA PRO A 160 -13.54 -14.94 6.95
C PRO A 160 -12.16 -14.44 6.44
N GLY A 161 -12.09 -13.30 5.75
CA GLY A 161 -10.85 -12.74 5.15
C GLY A 161 -11.04 -12.30 3.69
N LEU A 162 -12.29 -12.10 3.26
CA LEU A 162 -12.62 -11.72 1.90
C LEU A 162 -12.35 -10.23 1.69
N VAL A 163 -11.51 -9.93 0.71
CA VAL A 163 -11.19 -8.56 0.31
C VAL A 163 -12.20 -8.08 -0.73
N SER A 164 -12.71 -6.87 -0.55
CA SER A 164 -13.44 -6.17 -1.61
C SER A 164 -12.99 -4.72 -1.72
N VAL A 165 -13.34 -4.09 -2.85
CA VAL A 165 -13.27 -2.64 -2.98
C VAL A 165 -14.10 -1.99 -1.86
N ASP A 166 -13.56 -0.92 -1.29
CA ASP A 166 -14.27 -0.07 -0.34
C ASP A 166 -14.77 1.19 -1.05
N ALA A 167 -16.03 1.15 -1.50
CA ALA A 167 -16.68 2.26 -2.21
C ALA A 167 -16.83 3.54 -1.36
N ALA A 168 -16.65 3.46 -0.03
CA ALA A 168 -16.64 4.61 0.85
C ALA A 168 -15.25 5.28 0.98
N HIS A 169 -14.23 4.74 0.28
CA HIS A 169 -12.86 5.25 0.29
C HIS A 169 -12.30 5.46 1.71
N ARG A 170 -12.65 4.58 2.65
CA ARG A 170 -12.38 4.81 4.09
C ARG A 170 -10.89 4.85 4.38
N ALA A 171 -10.09 4.02 3.71
CA ALA A 171 -8.64 4.04 3.85
C ALA A 171 -8.04 5.39 3.40
N ALA A 172 -8.50 5.94 2.28
CA ALA A 172 -8.07 7.27 1.82
C ALA A 172 -8.45 8.37 2.82
N VAL A 173 -9.68 8.36 3.33
CA VAL A 173 -10.14 9.32 4.36
C VAL A 173 -9.31 9.22 5.64
N LEU A 174 -8.99 8.01 6.09
CA LEU A 174 -8.15 7.79 7.28
C LEU A 174 -6.74 8.31 7.04
N THR A 175 -6.10 7.93 5.94
CA THR A 175 -4.73 8.36 5.61
C THR A 175 -4.64 9.89 5.45
N ASP A 176 -5.62 10.56 4.84
CA ASP A 176 -5.68 12.02 4.71
C ASP A 176 -5.86 12.72 6.07
N SER A 177 -6.72 12.18 6.94
CA SER A 177 -6.92 12.69 8.31
C SER A 177 -5.65 12.55 9.15
N LEU A 178 -5.04 11.36 9.14
CA LEU A 178 -3.79 11.07 9.85
C LEU A 178 -2.63 11.89 9.32
N GLY A 179 -2.54 12.10 7.99
CA GLY A 179 -1.56 12.97 7.37
C GLY A 179 -1.61 14.39 7.92
N ARG A 180 -2.80 14.99 8.06
CA ARG A 180 -2.95 16.33 8.68
C ARG A 180 -2.56 16.36 10.15
N LEU A 181 -2.83 15.28 10.89
CA LEU A 181 -2.56 15.21 12.33
C LEU A 181 -1.09 14.96 12.65
N ASP A 182 -0.44 14.08 11.89
CA ASP A 182 0.93 13.63 12.16
C ASP A 182 1.98 14.45 11.41
N PHE A 183 1.61 14.96 10.23
CA PHE A 183 2.49 15.71 9.34
C PHE A 183 1.79 16.99 8.83
N PRO A 184 1.51 18.00 9.66
CA PRO A 184 0.72 19.17 9.24
C PRO A 184 1.27 19.94 8.03
N ARG A 185 2.58 19.85 7.76
CA ARG A 185 3.25 20.52 6.65
C ARG A 185 3.59 19.61 5.48
N THR A 186 3.77 18.32 5.73
CA THR A 186 4.32 17.37 4.75
C THR A 186 3.38 16.21 4.46
N GLY A 187 2.29 16.06 5.22
CA GLY A 187 1.30 15.01 5.07
C GLY A 187 0.67 15.06 3.69
N ALA A 188 0.79 13.97 2.94
CA ALA A 188 0.14 13.85 1.65
C ALA A 188 -1.38 13.95 1.85
N ARG A 189 -2.03 14.69 0.96
CA ARG A 189 -3.48 14.85 0.96
C ARG A 189 -4.10 13.79 0.07
N LEU A 190 -5.23 13.22 0.46
CA LEU A 190 -5.93 12.25 -0.37
C LEU A 190 -7.34 12.72 -0.66
N ASP A 191 -7.73 12.63 -1.92
CA ASP A 191 -9.09 12.88 -2.31
C ASP A 191 -10.03 11.81 -1.74
N ARG A 192 -11.07 12.26 -1.04
CA ARG A 192 -12.00 11.39 -0.30
C ARG A 192 -12.93 10.56 -1.18
N TYR A 193 -12.99 10.80 -2.48
CA TYR A 193 -13.92 10.13 -3.40
C TYR A 193 -13.19 9.25 -4.42
N THR A 194 -11.91 9.51 -4.66
CA THR A 194 -11.12 8.83 -5.68
C THR A 194 -9.89 8.17 -5.10
N GLY A 195 -9.45 8.58 -3.91
CA GLY A 195 -8.18 8.18 -3.33
C GLY A 195 -6.96 8.76 -4.04
N GLN A 196 -7.12 9.71 -4.96
CA GLN A 196 -5.97 10.38 -5.59
C GLN A 196 -5.09 11.06 -4.53
N VAL A 197 -3.78 10.87 -4.65
CA VAL A 197 -2.79 11.49 -3.77
C VAL A 197 -2.41 12.85 -4.35
N LEU A 198 -2.47 13.86 -3.50
CA LEU A 198 -2.14 15.25 -3.79
C LEU A 198 -0.91 15.65 -2.96
N ARG A 199 -0.29 16.78 -3.31
CA ARG A 199 0.75 17.41 -2.50
C ARG A 199 0.20 17.83 -1.13
N ALA A 200 1.08 18.18 -0.20
CA ALA A 200 0.70 18.54 1.17
C ALA A 200 -0.20 19.79 1.23
N ASP A 201 -0.03 20.72 0.30
CA ASP A 201 -0.88 21.90 0.11
C ASP A 201 -2.21 21.61 -0.63
N GLY A 202 -2.42 20.35 -1.05
CA GLY A 202 -3.60 19.93 -1.81
C GLY A 202 -3.47 20.10 -3.32
N THR A 203 -2.33 20.55 -3.84
CA THR A 203 -2.14 20.66 -5.30
C THR A 203 -2.06 19.28 -5.97
N PRO A 204 -2.69 19.09 -7.14
CA PRO A 204 -2.58 17.85 -7.91
C PRO A 204 -1.15 17.56 -8.38
N LEU A 205 -0.86 16.28 -8.61
CA LEU A 205 0.40 15.87 -9.24
C LEU A 205 0.38 16.15 -10.76
N PRO A 206 1.54 16.37 -11.40
CA PRO A 206 1.61 16.81 -12.80
C PRO A 206 0.93 15.87 -13.81
N GLY A 207 0.90 14.57 -13.52
CA GLY A 207 0.28 13.53 -14.35
C GLY A 207 -1.04 13.00 -13.79
N ALA A 208 -1.70 13.72 -12.88
CA ALA A 208 -3.03 13.36 -12.41
C ALA A 208 -4.02 13.45 -13.58
N VAL A 209 -4.23 12.33 -14.28
CA VAL A 209 -5.37 12.21 -15.20
C VAL A 209 -6.64 12.42 -14.38
N PRO A 210 -7.56 13.33 -14.78
CA PRO A 210 -8.84 13.47 -14.11
C PRO A 210 -9.49 12.09 -13.98
N ALA A 211 -10.10 11.79 -12.84
CA ALA A 211 -10.82 10.52 -12.69
C ALA A 211 -11.79 10.37 -13.88
N PRO A 212 -11.78 9.24 -14.61
CA PRO A 212 -12.76 9.05 -15.66
C PRO A 212 -14.15 9.19 -15.03
N ALA A 213 -15.00 10.00 -15.64
CA ALA A 213 -16.41 10.09 -15.27
C ALA A 213 -16.95 8.66 -15.23
N GLY A 214 -17.48 8.27 -14.07
CA GLY A 214 -17.72 6.86 -13.75
C GLY A 214 -18.46 6.14 -14.86
N ASP A 215 -17.87 5.05 -15.34
CA ASP A 215 -18.64 4.00 -15.99
C ASP A 215 -19.55 3.42 -14.91
N VAL A 216 -20.79 3.91 -14.87
CA VAL A 216 -21.90 3.20 -14.27
C VAL A 216 -21.94 1.84 -14.97
N VAL A 217 -21.38 0.83 -14.32
CA VAL A 217 -21.66 -0.56 -14.68
C VAL A 217 -23.14 -0.75 -14.38
N THR A 218 -23.98 -0.54 -15.39
CA THR A 218 -25.33 -1.07 -15.39
C THR A 218 -25.22 -2.58 -15.20
N PRO A 219 -26.01 -3.21 -14.31
CA PRO A 219 -25.96 -4.66 -14.13
C PRO A 219 -26.37 -5.31 -15.45
N GLY A 220 -25.38 -5.80 -16.20
CA GLY A 220 -25.61 -6.67 -17.34
C GLY A 220 -26.37 -7.89 -16.84
N SER A 221 -27.52 -8.13 -17.44
CA SER A 221 -28.37 -9.30 -17.24
C SER A 221 -27.54 -10.58 -17.29
N VAL A 222 -27.43 -11.24 -16.14
CA VAL A 222 -26.87 -12.59 -16.05
C VAL A 222 -27.77 -13.51 -16.88
N PRO A 223 -27.28 -14.14 -17.97
CA PRO A 223 -28.09 -15.11 -18.70
C PRO A 223 -28.35 -16.32 -17.78
N PRO A 224 -29.56 -16.89 -17.79
CA PRO A 224 -29.91 -17.96 -16.86
C PRO A 224 -28.99 -19.16 -17.04
N ARG A 225 -28.45 -19.66 -15.92
CA ARG A 225 -27.66 -20.90 -15.88
C ARG A 225 -28.47 -22.03 -16.50
N ARG A 226 -27.95 -22.66 -17.56
CA ARG A 226 -28.51 -23.90 -18.11
C ARG A 226 -28.53 -24.96 -17.00
N ARG A 227 -29.72 -25.48 -16.70
CA ARG A 227 -29.88 -26.63 -15.81
C ARG A 227 -29.09 -27.82 -16.37
N PRO A 228 -28.41 -28.62 -15.54
CA PRO A 228 -27.82 -29.89 -15.99
C PRO A 228 -28.94 -30.79 -16.53
N GLN A 229 -28.76 -31.32 -17.74
CA GLN A 229 -29.64 -32.35 -18.29
C GLN A 229 -29.46 -33.64 -17.48
N ALA A 230 -30.57 -34.21 -17.02
CA ALA A 230 -30.57 -35.53 -16.40
C ALA A 230 -30.11 -36.60 -17.40
N PRO A 231 -29.37 -37.64 -16.98
CA PRO A 231 -28.92 -38.69 -17.87
C PRO A 231 -30.11 -39.46 -18.47
N ARG A 232 -30.15 -39.56 -19.81
CA ARG A 232 -31.12 -40.37 -20.53
C ARG A 232 -30.91 -41.84 -20.17
N ARG A 233 -31.92 -42.47 -19.58
CA ARG A 233 -32.02 -43.93 -19.48
C ARG A 233 -32.04 -44.51 -20.89
N GLN A 234 -31.04 -45.33 -21.25
CA GLN A 234 -31.15 -46.21 -22.40
C GLN A 234 -32.14 -47.32 -22.05
N ALA A 235 -33.26 -47.35 -22.76
CA ALA A 235 -34.11 -48.54 -22.85
C ALA A 235 -33.39 -49.52 -23.79
N GLY A 236 -33.00 -50.68 -23.28
CA GLY A 236 -32.59 -51.80 -24.12
C GLY A 236 -33.81 -52.37 -24.86
N PRO A 237 -33.65 -52.91 -26.08
CA PRO A 237 -34.74 -53.59 -26.77
C PRO A 237 -34.98 -54.95 -26.10
N GLY A 238 -36.25 -55.26 -25.85
CA GLY A 238 -36.67 -56.56 -25.33
C GLY A 238 -36.84 -57.59 -26.44
N SER A 239 -36.36 -58.81 -26.17
CA SER A 239 -36.87 -60.12 -26.60
C SER A 239 -35.91 -61.18 -26.10
#